data_AF-A0A7J4HP64-F1
#
_entry.id   AF-A0A7J4HP64-F1
#
_cell.length_a   1.000
_cell.length_b   1.000
_cell.length_c   1.000
_cell.angle_alpha   90.00
_cell.angle_beta   90.00
_cell.angle_gamma   90.00
#
_symmetry.space_group_name_H-M   'P 1'
#
loop_
_entity.id
_entity.type
_entity.pdbx_description
1 polymer ?
#
loop_
_entity_poly.entity_id
_entity_poly.type
_entity_poly.pdbx_seq_one_letter_code
_entity_poly.pdbx_strand_id
1 'polypeptide(L)'
;MEKGRSFLLLSRYLFLIILGIPNLYLFYLILTPLTVYPVLWILNSIYGANLLANNIIFVENVYTKIIPACVGGAAYYLLTILNLTTPMSIKKRIKSLIFLFSTFFAINIARIVLFVVLFTQGFQYFDLAHITSWYFGSTIMVILIWFSNVMIFKIKKFPILSDLKDLSKDITIKNKKFINPTN
;
A
#
# COMPACT_ATOMS: atom_id res chain seq x y z
N MET A 1 -29.75 -11.36 10.49
CA MET A 1 -28.34 -11.59 10.12
C MET A 1 -28.22 -13.03 9.68
N GLU A 2 -27.92 -13.31 8.41
CA GLU A 2 -27.18 -14.54 8.14
C GLU A 2 -25.89 -14.44 8.95
N LYS A 3 -25.72 -15.31 9.96
CA LYS A 3 -24.55 -15.29 10.86
C LYS A 3 -23.22 -15.19 10.09
N GLY A 4 -23.17 -15.72 8.87
CA GLY A 4 -22.00 -15.69 7.99
C GLY A 4 -21.57 -14.28 7.54
N ARG A 5 -22.49 -13.35 7.29
CA ARG A 5 -22.12 -12.04 6.69
C ARG A 5 -21.46 -11.08 7.69
N SER A 6 -22.02 -10.95 8.89
CA SER A 6 -21.42 -10.09 9.93
C SER A 6 -20.11 -10.66 10.45
N PHE A 7 -20.00 -11.99 10.54
CA PHE A 7 -18.75 -12.67 10.88
C PHE A 7 -17.66 -12.41 9.84
N LEU A 8 -17.99 -12.46 8.54
CA LEU A 8 -17.06 -12.13 7.46
C LEU A 8 -16.58 -10.67 7.49
N LEU A 9 -17.46 -9.73 7.81
CA LEU A 9 -17.07 -8.33 7.98
C LEU A 9 -16.11 -8.19 9.17
N LEU A 10 -16.46 -8.74 10.33
CA LEU A 10 -15.64 -8.67 11.53
C LEU A 10 -14.26 -9.30 11.30
N SER A 11 -14.19 -10.49 10.71
CA SER A 11 -12.93 -11.18 10.44
C SER A 11 -12.02 -10.38 9.50
N ARG A 12 -12.58 -9.72 8.48
CA ARG A 12 -11.83 -8.87 7.57
C ARG A 12 -11.24 -7.64 8.27
N TYR A 13 -12.00 -6.97 9.12
CA TYR A 13 -11.50 -5.79 9.85
C TYR A 13 -10.49 -6.19 10.93
N LEU A 14 -10.71 -7.30 11.65
CA LEU A 14 -9.74 -7.86 12.60
C LEU A 14 -8.43 -8.23 11.89
N PHE A 15 -8.51 -8.88 10.72
CA PHE A 15 -7.33 -9.20 9.91
C PHE A 15 -6.53 -7.93 9.56
N LEU A 16 -7.21 -6.87 9.11
CA LEU A 16 -6.56 -5.59 8.80
C LEU A 16 -5.87 -4.97 10.01
N ILE A 17 -6.50 -5.02 11.19
CA ILE A 17 -5.92 -4.50 12.43
C ILE A 17 -4.67 -5.32 12.83
N ILE A 18 -4.79 -6.65 12.86
CA ILE A 18 -3.68 -7.56 13.19
C ILE A 18 -2.50 -7.35 12.23
N LEU A 19 -2.77 -7.10 10.95
CA LEU A 19 -1.73 -6.81 9.97
C LEU A 19 -0.98 -5.49 10.24
N GLY A 20 -1.64 -4.51 10.88
CA GLY A 20 -1.08 -3.21 11.24
C GLY A 20 -0.37 -3.17 12.59
N ILE A 21 -0.87 -3.91 13.59
CA ILE A 21 -0.37 -3.93 14.99
C ILE A 21 1.15 -4.13 15.12
N PRO A 22 1.81 -5.07 14.41
CA PRO A 22 3.25 -5.29 14.58
C PRO A 22 4.07 -4.24 13.81
N ASN A 23 3.63 -2.97 13.80
CA ASN A 23 4.26 -1.85 13.11
C ASN A 23 4.63 -2.18 11.64
N LEU A 24 3.69 -2.82 10.92
CA LEU A 24 3.88 -3.24 9.52
C LEU A 24 5.07 -4.20 9.30
N TYR A 25 5.53 -4.90 10.34
CA TYR A 25 6.67 -5.83 10.27
C TYR A 25 6.58 -6.80 9.09
N LEU A 26 5.41 -7.41 8.84
CA LEU A 26 5.22 -8.34 7.73
C LEU A 26 5.44 -7.68 6.36
N PHE A 27 5.01 -6.43 6.20
CA PHE A 27 5.30 -5.66 4.98
C PHE A 27 6.79 -5.42 4.83
N TYR A 28 7.48 -4.99 5.89
CA TYR A 28 8.92 -4.73 5.82
C TYR A 28 9.75 -6.00 5.62
N LEU A 29 9.36 -7.12 6.22
CA LEU A 29 10.04 -8.40 6.07
C LEU A 29 10.10 -8.84 4.60
N ILE A 30 8.99 -8.66 3.87
CA ILE A 30 8.87 -9.09 2.48
C ILE A 30 9.35 -8.00 1.50
N LEU A 31 8.93 -6.75 1.72
CA LEU A 31 9.15 -5.67 0.77
C LEU A 31 10.56 -5.09 0.84
N THR A 32 11.25 -5.17 1.98
CA THR A 32 12.62 -4.66 2.09
C THR A 32 13.58 -5.40 1.15
N PRO A 33 13.71 -6.74 1.17
CA PRO A 33 14.58 -7.44 0.23
C PRO A 33 14.12 -7.23 -1.22
N LEU A 34 12.80 -7.24 -1.46
CA LEU A 34 12.25 -6.93 -2.79
C LEU A 34 12.55 -5.50 -3.25
N THR A 35 12.80 -4.56 -2.35
CA THR A 35 13.19 -3.20 -2.71
C THR A 35 14.70 -3.09 -2.91
N VAL A 36 15.48 -3.64 -1.99
CA VAL A 36 16.94 -3.52 -1.97
C VAL A 36 17.58 -4.19 -3.18
N TYR A 37 17.22 -5.44 -3.50
CA TYR A 37 17.90 -6.17 -4.57
C TYR A 37 17.65 -5.59 -5.97
N PRO A 38 16.43 -5.19 -6.35
CA PRO A 38 16.20 -4.56 -7.65
C PRO A 38 16.82 -3.17 -7.77
N VAL A 39 16.80 -2.36 -6.70
CA VAL A 39 17.53 -1.07 -6.67
C VAL A 39 19.02 -1.31 -6.85
N LEU A 40 19.60 -2.25 -6.10
CA LEU A 40 21.01 -2.62 -6.22
C LEU A 40 21.34 -3.10 -7.63
N TRP A 41 20.52 -3.97 -8.21
CA TRP A 41 20.72 -4.48 -9.56
C TRP A 41 20.78 -3.35 -10.60
N ILE A 42 19.82 -2.41 -10.56
CA ILE A 42 19.80 -1.25 -11.46
C ILE A 42 21.04 -0.37 -11.24
N LEU A 43 21.36 -0.03 -10.00
CA LEU A 43 22.49 0.86 -9.70
C LEU A 43 23.85 0.20 -9.99
N ASN A 44 23.96 -1.11 -9.81
CA ASN A 44 25.16 -1.86 -10.16
C ASN A 44 25.40 -1.84 -11.67
N SER A 45 24.35 -2.09 -12.46
CA SER A 45 24.46 -2.06 -13.92
C SER A 45 24.86 -0.71 -14.51
N ILE A 46 24.60 0.40 -13.80
CA ILE A 46 24.88 1.75 -14.32
C ILE A 46 26.16 2.34 -13.71
N TYR A 47 26.38 2.14 -12.40
CA TYR A 47 27.40 2.83 -11.61
C TYR A 47 28.33 1.90 -10.82
N GLY A 48 28.23 0.57 -11.00
CA GLY A 48 29.06 -0.39 -10.26
C GLY A 48 28.79 -0.41 -8.75
N ALA A 49 27.54 -0.15 -8.35
CA ALA A 49 27.07 -0.16 -6.98
C ALA A 49 27.33 -1.48 -6.24
N ASN A 50 27.69 -1.38 -4.95
CA ASN A 50 27.91 -2.53 -4.07
C ASN A 50 26.98 -2.49 -2.86
N LEU A 51 26.53 -3.67 -2.41
CA LEU A 51 25.74 -3.81 -1.19
C LEU A 51 26.65 -4.08 0.00
N LEU A 52 26.54 -3.23 1.01
CA LEU A 52 27.15 -3.38 2.32
C LEU A 52 26.11 -3.87 3.33
N ALA A 53 26.57 -4.19 4.55
CA ALA A 53 25.68 -4.62 5.63
C ALA A 53 24.57 -3.58 5.93
N ASN A 54 23.46 -4.05 6.50
CA ASN A 54 22.33 -3.20 6.93
C ASN A 54 21.65 -2.38 5.82
N ASN A 55 21.55 -2.95 4.60
CA ASN A 55 20.91 -2.32 3.43
C ASN A 55 21.55 -0.98 3.03
N ILE A 56 22.87 -0.86 3.22
CA ILE A 56 23.66 0.28 2.77
C ILE A 56 24.17 -0.04 1.37
N ILE A 57 23.91 0.86 0.43
CA ILE A 57 24.37 0.78 -0.95
C ILE A 57 25.49 1.80 -1.12
N PHE A 58 26.64 1.36 -1.62
CA PHE A 58 27.79 2.21 -1.94
C PHE A 58 27.84 2.45 -3.46
N VAL A 59 27.75 3.71 -3.86
CA VAL A 59 27.73 4.16 -5.27
C VAL A 59 28.57 5.42 -5.38
N GLU A 60 29.54 5.46 -6.30
CA GLU A 60 30.34 6.67 -6.63
C GLU A 60 30.84 7.46 -5.39
N ASN A 61 31.40 6.77 -4.40
CA ASN A 61 31.91 7.33 -3.14
C ASN A 61 30.86 7.84 -2.14
N VAL A 62 29.59 7.49 -2.36
CA VAL A 62 28.47 7.89 -1.51
C VAL A 62 27.80 6.67 -0.88
N TYR A 63 27.43 6.80 0.39
CA TYR A 63 26.69 5.77 1.13
C TYR A 63 25.22 6.13 1.20
N THR A 64 24.36 5.27 0.63
CA THR A 64 22.89 5.43 0.72
C THR A 64 22.27 4.25 1.45
N LYS A 65 21.52 4.52 2.52
CA LYS A 65 20.83 3.47 3.28
C LYS A 65 19.36 3.39 2.91
N ILE A 66 18.87 2.19 2.56
CA ILE A 66 17.44 1.96 2.37
C ILE A 66 16.77 1.83 3.74
N ILE A 67 15.98 2.85 4.10
CA ILE A 67 15.22 2.90 5.36
C ILE A 67 13.74 2.49 5.15
N PRO A 68 12.98 2.20 6.22
CA PRO A 68 11.56 1.82 6.10
C PRO A 68 10.68 2.80 5.31
N ALA A 69 10.99 4.10 5.36
CA ALA A 69 10.29 5.11 4.55
C ALA A 69 10.49 4.91 3.04
N CYS A 70 11.69 4.49 2.61
CA CYS A 70 11.99 4.17 1.22
C CYS A 70 11.21 2.94 0.74
N VAL A 71 11.04 1.93 1.60
CA VAL A 71 10.26 0.72 1.28
C VAL A 71 8.77 1.04 1.12
N GLY A 72 8.27 2.05 1.85
CA GLY A 72 6.89 2.52 1.70
C GLY A 72 5.84 1.55 2.27
N GLY A 73 6.19 0.76 3.29
CA GLY A 73 5.30 -0.27 3.88
C GLY A 73 3.90 0.27 4.25
N ALA A 74 3.82 1.49 4.77
CA ALA A 74 2.54 2.14 5.10
C ALA A 74 1.63 2.36 3.88
N ALA A 75 2.21 2.66 2.71
CA ALA A 75 1.44 2.83 1.47
C ALA A 75 0.89 1.49 0.97
N TYR A 76 1.69 0.42 1.00
CA TYR A 76 1.21 -0.93 0.69
C TYR A 76 0.08 -1.36 1.63
N TYR A 77 0.21 -1.05 2.91
CA TYR A 77 -0.83 -1.32 3.89
C TYR A 77 -2.12 -0.53 3.60
N LEU A 78 -2.01 0.77 3.32
CA LEU A 78 -3.17 1.59 2.95
C LEU A 78 -3.86 1.06 1.68
N LEU A 79 -3.09 0.72 0.63
CA LEU A 79 -3.63 0.12 -0.59
C LEU A 79 -4.32 -1.24 -0.30
N THR A 80 -3.79 -2.02 0.64
CA THR A 80 -4.42 -3.26 1.10
C THR A 80 -5.73 -3.00 1.81
N ILE A 81 -5.79 -2.01 2.72
CA ILE A 81 -7.02 -1.59 3.39
C ILE A 81 -8.07 -1.19 2.35
N LEU A 82 -7.73 -0.31 1.42
CA LEU A 82 -8.64 0.17 0.37
C LEU A 82 -9.17 -0.99 -0.48
N ASN A 83 -8.29 -1.91 -0.90
CA ASN A 83 -8.69 -3.09 -1.65
C ASN A 83 -9.62 -4.01 -0.82
N LEU A 84 -9.21 -4.40 0.39
CA LEU A 84 -9.96 -5.35 1.22
C LEU A 84 -11.32 -4.82 1.65
N THR A 85 -11.39 -3.55 2.06
CA THR A 85 -12.64 -2.89 2.46
C THR A 85 -13.57 -2.58 1.30
N THR A 86 -13.10 -2.60 0.05
CA THR A 86 -13.97 -2.42 -1.11
C THR A 86 -14.71 -3.71 -1.49
N PRO A 87 -16.06 -3.70 -1.63
CA PRO A 87 -16.80 -4.88 -2.04
C PRO A 87 -16.57 -5.20 -3.52
N MET A 88 -15.97 -6.36 -3.78
CA MET A 88 -15.72 -6.89 -5.12
C MET A 88 -15.58 -8.41 -5.09
N SER A 89 -15.73 -9.06 -6.25
CA SER A 89 -15.51 -10.50 -6.39
C SER A 89 -14.04 -10.86 -6.13
N ILE A 90 -13.78 -12.08 -5.64
CA ILE A 90 -12.43 -12.53 -5.27
C ILE A 90 -11.43 -12.41 -6.45
N LYS A 91 -11.86 -12.75 -7.67
CA LYS A 91 -11.04 -12.63 -8.88
C LYS A 91 -10.65 -11.18 -9.16
N LYS A 92 -11.59 -10.24 -9.01
CA LYS A 92 -11.32 -8.80 -9.18
C LYS A 92 -10.41 -8.28 -8.06
N ARG A 93 -10.62 -8.75 -6.83
CA ARG A 93 -9.82 -8.41 -5.65
C ARG A 93 -8.35 -8.73 -5.84
N ILE A 94 -8.04 -9.98 -6.20
CA ILE A 94 -6.68 -10.45 -6.41
C ILE A 94 -6.03 -9.68 -7.56
N LYS A 95 -6.69 -9.54 -8.71
CA LYS A 95 -6.16 -8.76 -9.84
C LYS A 95 -5.89 -7.30 -9.48
N SER A 96 -6.81 -6.69 -8.74
CA SER A 96 -6.66 -5.32 -8.25
C SER A 96 -5.48 -5.19 -7.29
N LEU A 97 -5.31 -6.13 -6.36
CA LEU A 97 -4.20 -6.10 -5.40
C LEU A 97 -2.84 -6.26 -6.11
N ILE A 98 -2.76 -7.19 -7.08
CA ILE A 98 -1.56 -7.36 -7.92
C ILE A 98 -1.24 -6.06 -8.65
N PHE A 99 -2.23 -5.44 -9.30
CA PHE A 99 -2.03 -4.16 -9.98
C PHE A 99 -1.51 -3.06 -9.05
N LEU A 100 -2.14 -2.90 -7.88
CA LEU A 100 -1.74 -1.91 -6.88
C LEU A 100 -0.30 -2.13 -6.41
N PHE A 101 0.04 -3.36 -6.06
CA PHE A 101 1.35 -3.70 -5.51
C PHE A 101 2.44 -3.58 -6.56
N SER A 102 2.24 -4.12 -7.77
CA SER A 102 3.22 -4.06 -8.85
C SER A 102 3.45 -2.62 -9.32
N THR A 103 2.38 -1.82 -9.43
CA THR A 103 2.49 -0.43 -9.88
C THR A 103 3.20 0.44 -8.84
N PHE A 104 2.79 0.36 -7.57
CA PHE A 104 3.46 1.08 -6.50
C PHE A 104 4.92 0.65 -6.37
N PHE A 105 5.19 -0.65 -6.48
CA PHE A 105 6.55 -1.19 -6.46
C PHE A 105 7.42 -0.59 -7.57
N ALA A 106 6.97 -0.65 -8.83
CA ALA A 106 7.73 -0.12 -9.94
C ALA A 106 8.06 1.38 -9.78
N ILE A 107 7.08 2.18 -9.39
CA ILE A 107 7.29 3.63 -9.17
C ILE A 107 8.21 3.87 -7.96
N ASN A 108 8.08 3.07 -6.90
CA ASN A 108 8.92 3.20 -5.71
C ASN A 108 10.39 2.87 -6.00
N ILE A 109 10.67 1.83 -6.80
CA ILE A 109 12.03 1.51 -7.26
C ILE A 109 12.59 2.66 -8.11
N ALA A 110 11.81 3.15 -9.07
CA ALA A 110 12.22 4.27 -9.91
C ALA A 110 12.54 5.53 -9.08
N ARG A 111 11.71 5.85 -8.09
CA ARG A 111 11.93 6.97 -7.16
C ARG A 111 13.25 6.82 -6.39
N ILE A 112 13.53 5.62 -5.85
CA ILE A 112 14.76 5.38 -5.09
C ILE A 112 15.97 5.54 -6.01
N VAL A 113 15.98 4.89 -7.18
CA VAL A 113 17.09 5.00 -8.14
C VAL A 113 17.34 6.46 -8.53
N LEU A 114 16.27 7.21 -8.86
CA LEU A 114 16.37 8.63 -9.18
C LEU A 114 17.03 9.42 -8.05
N PHE A 115 16.64 9.18 -6.79
CA PHE A 115 17.24 9.88 -5.67
C PHE A 115 18.69 9.50 -5.41
N VAL A 116 19.07 8.24 -5.56
CA VAL A 116 20.50 7.88 -5.47
C VAL A 116 21.31 8.61 -6.53
N VAL A 117 20.84 8.65 -7.77
CA VAL A 117 21.54 9.35 -8.87
C VAL A 117 21.63 10.86 -8.64
N LEU A 118 20.54 11.51 -8.21
CA LEU A 118 20.58 12.94 -7.90
C LEU A 118 21.56 13.24 -6.75
N PHE A 119 21.64 12.34 -5.78
CA PHE A 119 22.55 12.50 -4.65
C PHE A 119 24.01 12.32 -5.06
N THR A 120 24.34 11.34 -5.91
CA THR A 120 25.73 11.13 -6.39
C THR A 120 26.22 12.29 -7.27
N GLN A 121 25.31 12.95 -7.99
CA GLN A 121 25.61 14.15 -8.79
C GLN A 121 25.73 15.43 -7.94
N GLY A 122 25.56 15.38 -6.62
CA GLY A 122 25.69 16.54 -5.74
C GLY A 122 24.55 17.55 -5.87
N PHE A 123 23.33 17.09 -6.15
CA PHE A 123 22.18 17.98 -6.32
C PHE A 123 21.89 18.80 -5.05
N GLN A 124 21.99 20.14 -5.16
CA GLN A 124 21.93 21.07 -4.02
C GLN A 124 20.61 21.06 -3.26
N TYR A 125 19.49 20.69 -3.91
CA TYR A 125 18.16 20.66 -3.31
C TYR A 125 17.69 19.23 -2.98
N PHE A 126 18.63 18.29 -2.82
CA PHE A 126 18.31 16.89 -2.56
C PHE A 126 17.37 16.72 -1.37
N ASP A 127 17.69 17.34 -0.23
CA ASP A 127 16.89 17.19 1.00
C ASP A 127 15.46 17.70 0.82
N LEU A 128 15.29 18.85 0.16
CA LEU A 128 13.98 19.40 -0.15
C LEU A 128 13.19 18.48 -1.07
N ALA A 129 13.81 17.98 -2.14
CA ALA A 129 13.18 17.07 -3.09
C ALA A 129 12.79 15.74 -2.42
N HIS A 130 13.67 15.21 -1.57
CA HIS A 130 13.46 13.98 -0.82
C HIS A 130 12.27 14.11 0.16
N ILE A 131 12.27 15.14 1.02
CA ILE A 131 11.20 15.38 1.99
C ILE A 131 9.86 15.66 1.29
N THR A 132 9.87 16.47 0.23
CA THR A 132 8.66 16.81 -0.53
C THR A 132 8.08 15.58 -1.22
N SER A 133 8.91 14.78 -1.89
CA SER A 133 8.45 13.54 -2.50
C SER A 133 7.97 12.52 -1.46
N TRP A 134 8.56 12.52 -0.27
CA TRP A 134 8.15 11.62 0.80
C TRP A 134 6.76 11.99 1.33
N TYR A 135 6.58 13.19 1.87
CA TYR A 135 5.31 13.57 2.51
C TYR A 135 4.19 13.84 1.49
N PHE A 136 4.48 14.63 0.47
CA PHE A 136 3.46 15.07 -0.50
C PHE A 136 3.38 14.10 -1.68
N GLY A 137 4.52 13.80 -2.29
CA GLY A 137 4.59 12.95 -3.48
C GLY A 137 4.01 11.55 -3.24
N SER A 138 4.33 10.92 -2.11
CA SER A 138 3.85 9.57 -1.80
C SER A 138 2.33 9.53 -1.57
N THR A 139 1.76 10.58 -0.95
CA THR A 139 0.32 10.68 -0.74
C THR A 139 -0.43 10.79 -2.07
N ILE A 140 0.01 11.70 -2.95
CA ILE A 140 -0.55 11.86 -4.30
C ILE A 140 -0.40 10.58 -5.10
N MET A 141 0.77 9.94 -5.06
CA MET A 141 1.03 8.70 -5.76
C MET A 141 0.06 7.59 -5.34
N VAL A 142 -0.17 7.40 -4.04
CA VAL A 142 -1.13 6.40 -3.55
C VAL A 142 -2.55 6.70 -4.03
N ILE A 143 -2.97 7.97 -3.99
CA ILE A 143 -4.27 8.44 -4.49
C ILE A 143 -4.39 8.10 -5.98
N LEU A 144 -3.43 8.50 -6.81
CA LEU A 144 -3.45 8.26 -8.26
C LEU A 144 -3.48 6.77 -8.60
N ILE A 145 -2.69 5.96 -7.91
CA ILE A 145 -2.66 4.49 -8.10
C ILE A 145 -4.01 3.89 -7.74
N TRP A 146 -4.60 4.30 -6.62
CA TRP A 146 -5.92 3.82 -6.20
C TRP A 146 -7.02 4.20 -7.19
N PHE A 147 -7.09 5.46 -7.61
CA PHE A 147 -8.07 5.90 -8.60
C PHE A 147 -7.89 5.21 -9.94
N SER A 148 -6.64 5.02 -10.40
CA SER A 148 -6.34 4.24 -11.61
C SER A 148 -6.86 2.82 -11.48
N ASN A 149 -6.65 2.18 -10.33
CA ASN A 149 -7.18 0.85 -10.05
C ASN A 149 -8.72 0.81 -10.08
N VAL A 150 -9.41 1.80 -9.51
CA VAL A 150 -10.87 1.93 -9.56
C VAL A 150 -11.38 2.04 -11.00
N MET A 151 -10.70 2.84 -11.84
CA MET A 151 -11.05 3.02 -13.25
C MET A 151 -10.82 1.75 -14.07
N ILE A 152 -9.62 1.16 -13.99
CA ILE A 152 -9.23 -0.05 -14.74
C ILE A 152 -10.17 -1.22 -14.42
N PHE A 153 -10.44 -1.44 -13.13
CA PHE A 153 -11.29 -2.54 -12.71
C PHE A 153 -12.77 -2.15 -12.66
N LYS A 154 -13.18 -0.93 -13.02
CA LYS A 154 -14.59 -0.48 -12.98
C LYS A 154 -15.25 -0.81 -11.64
N ILE A 155 -14.65 -0.35 -10.55
CA ILE A 155 -15.13 -0.57 -9.18
C ILE A 155 -16.25 0.44 -8.89
N LYS A 156 -17.47 -0.05 -8.65
CA LYS A 156 -18.66 0.80 -8.48
C LYS A 156 -19.02 1.15 -7.02
N LYS A 157 -18.41 0.47 -6.05
CA LYS A 157 -18.72 0.60 -4.63
C LYS A 157 -17.56 1.25 -3.89
N PHE A 158 -17.87 2.09 -2.91
CA PHE A 158 -16.89 2.77 -2.09
C PHE A 158 -16.42 1.87 -0.93
N PRO A 159 -15.13 1.91 -0.55
CA PRO A 159 -14.63 1.22 0.63
C PRO A 159 -15.35 1.74 1.89
N ILE A 160 -15.59 0.85 2.85
CA ILE A 160 -16.13 1.14 4.21
C ILE A 160 -17.57 1.68 4.21
N LEU A 161 -17.88 2.73 3.45
CA LEU A 161 -19.20 3.36 3.36
C LEU A 161 -20.28 2.37 2.90
N SER A 162 -19.96 1.48 1.97
CA SER A 162 -20.89 0.43 1.58
C SER A 162 -21.22 -0.52 2.73
N ASP A 163 -20.23 -0.84 3.57
CA ASP A 163 -20.42 -1.76 4.68
C ASP A 163 -21.23 -1.11 5.81
N LEU A 164 -20.95 0.16 6.11
CA LEU A 164 -21.71 0.94 7.09
C LEU A 164 -23.19 1.10 6.66
N LYS A 165 -23.42 1.40 5.38
CA LYS A 165 -24.78 1.51 4.82
C LYS A 165 -25.52 0.18 4.88
N ASP A 166 -24.84 -0.93 4.60
CA ASP A 166 -25.43 -2.27 4.66
C ASP A 166 -25.76 -2.65 6.12
N LEU A 167 -24.86 -2.39 7.08
CA LEU A 167 -25.09 -2.64 8.51
C LEU A 167 -26.25 -1.80 9.07
N SER A 168 -26.32 -0.51 8.72
CA SER A 168 -27.40 0.39 9.16
C SER A 168 -28.78 -0.09 8.68
N LYS A 169 -28.88 -0.56 7.43
CA LYS A 169 -30.12 -1.14 6.89
C LYS A 169 -30.54 -2.39 7.65
N ASP A 170 -29.59 -3.28 7.94
CA ASP A 170 -29.88 -4.54 8.65
C ASP A 170 -30.40 -4.28 10.08
N ILE A 171 -29.83 -3.31 10.79
CA ILE A 171 -30.29 -2.90 12.13
C ILE A 171 -31.72 -2.35 12.06
N THR A 172 -32.01 -1.47 11.09
CA THR A 172 -33.31 -0.81 10.94
C THR A 172 -34.42 -1.83 10.60
N ILE A 173 -34.15 -2.79 9.73
CA ILE A 173 -35.10 -3.85 9.36
C ILE A 173 -35.39 -4.76 10.56
N LYS A 174 -34.36 -5.11 11.33
CA LYS A 174 -34.54 -5.96 12.53
C LYS A 174 -35.42 -5.26 13.58
N ASN A 175 -35.24 -3.95 13.79
CA ASN A 175 -36.09 -3.18 14.71
C ASN A 175 -37.55 -3.17 14.25
N LYS A 176 -37.84 -3.00 12.96
CA LYS A 176 -39.22 -3.09 12.44
C LYS A 176 -39.86 -4.47 12.65
N LYS A 177 -39.10 -5.56 12.47
CA LYS A 177 -39.60 -6.92 12.67
C LYS A 177 -39.79 -7.28 14.15
N PHE A 178 -39.02 -6.65 15.05
CA PHE A 178 -39.21 -6.78 16.49
C PHE A 178 -40.44 -6.03 17.00
N ILE A 179 -40.77 -4.91 16.38
CA ILE A 179 -41.93 -4.07 16.76
C ILE A 179 -43.26 -4.66 16.21
N ASN A 180 -43.25 -5.33 15.04
CA ASN A 180 -44.43 -5.99 14.47
C ASN A 180 -44.15 -7.47 14.16
N PRO A 181 -44.35 -8.39 15.13
CA PRO A 181 -44.05 -9.81 14.95
C PRO A 181 -45.12 -10.62 14.19
N THR A 182 -46.27 -10.04 13.82
CA THR A 182 -47.46 -10.79 13.36
C THR A 182 -47.79 -10.74 11.85
N ASN A 183 -46.82 -10.44 10.98
CA ASN A 183 -46.97 -10.61 9.52
C ASN A 183 -45.92 -11.56 8.95
#